data_AF-A0A966UF00-F1
#
_entry.id   AF-A0A966UF00-F1
#
_cell.length_a   1.000
_cell.length_b   1.000
_cell.length_c   1.000
_cell.angle_alpha   90.00
_cell.angle_beta   90.00
_cell.angle_gamma   90.00
#
_symmetry.space_group_name_H-M   'P 1'
#
loop_
_entity.id
_entity.type
_entity.pdbx_description
1 polymer ?
#
loop_
_entity_poly.entity_id
_entity_poly.type
_entity_poly.pdbx_seq_one_letter_code
_entity_poly.pdbx_strand_id
1 'polypeptide(L)' 'AGYDLDAVLTTDDLVRGDNCFFAATGVTDGELLKGVRFHAGGAVTQSLVMRSHSGTVRMIEARHQLDKLNQISSIDYA' A
#
# COMPACT_ATOMS: atom_id res chain seq x y z
N ALA A 1 24.63 -20.66 -4.18
CA ALA A 1 24.05 -19.31 -3.93
C ALA A 1 24.92 -18.46 -2.99
N GLY A 2 25.81 -19.04 -2.17
CA GLY A 2 26.81 -18.27 -1.41
C GLY A 2 26.30 -17.62 -0.12
N TYR A 3 25.12 -18.02 0.35
CA TYR A 3 24.54 -17.51 1.60
C TYR A 3 25.08 -18.29 2.80
N ASP A 4 25.38 -17.56 3.86
CA ASP A 4 25.50 -18.11 5.20
C ASP A 4 24.09 -18.39 5.73
N LEU A 5 23.80 -19.65 6.03
CA LEU A 5 22.47 -20.09 6.46
C LEU A 5 22.24 -19.90 7.97
N ASP A 6 23.32 -19.64 8.73
CA ASP A 6 23.25 -19.40 10.17
C ASP A 6 23.17 -17.90 10.49
N ALA A 7 23.27 -17.03 9.47
CA ALA A 7 23.22 -15.59 9.63
C ALA A 7 21.86 -15.10 10.14
N VAL A 8 21.88 -14.28 11.20
CA VAL A 8 20.72 -13.52 11.65
C VAL A 8 20.69 -12.18 10.91
N LEU A 9 19.73 -12.02 10.01
CA LEU A 9 19.57 -10.80 9.22
C LEU A 9 18.77 -9.75 9.99
N THR A 10 19.35 -8.55 10.13
CA THR A 10 18.68 -7.36 10.68
C THR A 10 17.87 -6.62 9.60
N THR A 11 17.08 -5.62 9.98
CA THR A 11 16.36 -4.77 9.01
C THR A 11 17.32 -4.11 8.02
N ASP A 12 18.48 -3.64 8.49
CA ASP A 12 19.48 -2.99 7.64
C ASP A 12 20.19 -4.00 6.72
N ASP A 13 20.21 -5.29 7.07
CA ASP A 13 20.69 -6.33 6.17
C ASP A 13 19.70 -6.59 5.01
N LEU A 14 18.40 -6.51 5.30
CA LEU A 14 17.30 -6.75 4.35
C LEU A 14 17.03 -5.54 3.46
N VAL A 15 17.15 -4.33 4.00
CA VAL A 15 16.86 -3.07 3.31
C VAL A 15 17.95 -2.04 3.64
N ARG A 16 18.98 -1.97 2.79
CA ARG A 16 20.20 -1.17 3.01
C ARG A 16 20.10 0.31 2.61
N GLY A 17 18.95 0.76 2.10
CA GLY A 17 18.81 2.10 1.52
C GLY A 17 18.46 3.17 2.55
N ASP A 18 19.16 4.31 2.53
CA ASP A 18 18.82 5.46 3.40
C ASP A 18 17.55 6.21 2.95
N ASN A 19 17.02 5.86 1.77
CA ASN A 19 15.83 6.47 1.20
C ASN A 19 14.86 5.39 0.68
N CYS A 20 14.13 4.80 1.62
CA CYS A 20 13.13 3.77 1.37
C CYS A 20 11.71 4.31 1.51
N PHE A 21 10.81 3.72 0.74
CA PHE A 21 9.39 4.00 0.75
C PHE A 21 8.62 2.70 1.00
N PHE A 22 7.58 2.78 1.82
CA PHE A 22 6.66 1.68 2.02
C PHE A 22 5.23 2.18 1.83
N ALA A 23 4.43 1.38 1.13
CA ALA A 23 3.01 1.63 0.93
C ALA A 23 2.22 0.32 1.04
N ALA A 24 1.12 0.35 1.77
CA ALA A 24 0.20 -0.77 1.90
C ALA A 24 -1.25 -0.27 1.82
N THR A 25 -2.13 -1.06 1.21
CA THR A 25 -3.57 -0.77 1.09
C THR A 25 -4.35 -2.00 1.55
N GLY A 26 -5.36 -1.80 2.40
CA GLY A 26 -6.19 -2.90 2.90
C GLY A 26 -7.09 -3.47 1.80
N VAL A 27 -7.02 -4.78 1.58
CA VAL A 27 -7.94 -5.50 0.67
C VAL A 27 -9.17 -5.95 1.45
N THR A 28 -8.96 -6.70 2.54
CA THR A 28 -9.97 -7.04 3.56
C THR A 28 -9.69 -6.26 4.83
N ASP A 29 -10.67 -6.19 5.74
CA ASP A 29 -10.44 -5.55 7.04
C ASP A 29 -9.34 -6.28 7.81
N GLY A 30 -8.35 -5.50 8.24
CA GLY A 30 -7.33 -5.93 9.19
C GLY A 30 -7.25 -4.95 10.36
N GLU A 31 -6.38 -5.26 11.30
CA GLU A 31 -6.16 -4.42 12.48
C GLU A 31 -5.58 -3.04 12.12
N LEU A 32 -4.74 -2.97 11.10
CA LEU A 32 -4.06 -1.74 10.68
C LEU A 32 -4.82 -0.93 9.63
N LEU A 33 -5.45 -1.61 8.66
CA LEU A 33 -6.10 -0.99 7.51
C LEU A 33 -7.47 -1.63 7.28
N LYS A 34 -8.47 -0.79 7.04
CA LYS A 34 -9.78 -1.23 6.55
C LYS A 34 -9.65 -1.80 5.14
N GLY A 35 -10.45 -2.82 4.86
CA GLY A 35 -10.58 -3.37 3.52
C GLY A 35 -11.27 -2.43 2.57
N VAL A 36 -11.24 -2.78 1.29
CA VAL A 36 -11.95 -2.03 0.24
C VAL A 36 -13.44 -2.07 0.52
N ARG A 37 -14.09 -0.90 0.49
CA ARG A 37 -15.55 -0.76 0.63
C ARG A 37 -16.14 -0.32 -0.69
N PHE A 38 -16.90 -1.21 -1.33
CA PHE A 38 -17.66 -0.89 -2.53
C PHE A 38 -19.03 -0.32 -2.15
N HIS A 39 -19.46 0.68 -2.90
CA HIS A 39 -20.79 1.28 -2.83
C HIS A 39 -21.26 1.63 -4.24
N ALA A 40 -22.55 1.95 -4.41
CA ALA A 40 -23.08 2.37 -5.70
C ALA A 40 -22.24 3.51 -6.31
N GLY A 41 -21.64 3.27 -7.47
CA GLY A 41 -20.82 4.23 -8.21
C GLY A 41 -19.35 4.37 -7.76
N GLY A 42 -18.86 3.56 -6.81
CA GLY A 42 -17.47 3.72 -6.38
C GLY A 42 -16.88 2.74 -5.36
N ALA A 43 -15.67 3.05 -4.91
CA ALA A 43 -14.98 2.34 -3.85
C ALA A 43 -14.23 3.29 -2.90
N VAL A 44 -14.07 2.88 -1.65
CA VAL A 44 -13.20 3.54 -0.66
C VAL A 44 -12.07 2.59 -0.28
N THR A 45 -10.84 3.11 -0.24
CA THR A 45 -9.66 2.36 0.20
C THR A 45 -8.94 3.09 1.32
N GLN A 46 -8.31 2.34 2.22
CA GLN A 46 -7.42 2.89 3.25
C GLN A 46 -5.99 2.38 3.04
N SER A 47 -5.04 3.31 3.05
CA SER A 47 -3.63 3.03 2.80
C SER A 47 -2.71 3.66 3.85
N LEU A 48 -1.62 2.98 4.16
CA LEU A 48 -0.49 3.48 4.95
C LEU A 48 0.68 3.74 4.00
N VAL A 49 1.22 4.95 4.02
CA VAL A 49 2.40 5.33 3.23
C VAL A 49 3.45 5.95 4.14
N MET A 50 4.71 5.52 4.03
CA MET A 50 5.81 6.03 4.83
C MET A 50 7.13 6.13 4.06
N ARG A 51 8.03 6.97 4.56
CA ARG A 51 9.36 7.20 3.97
C ARG A 51 10.42 7.29 5.07
N SER A 52 11.52 6.54 4.93
CA SER A 52 12.62 6.52 5.91
C SER A 52 13.26 7.89 6.07
N HIS A 53 13.61 8.52 4.94
CA HIS A 53 14.37 9.77 4.93
C HIS A 53 13.65 10.94 5.63
N SER A 54 12.32 11.01 5.55
CA SER A 54 11.54 12.06 6.21
C SER A 54 10.89 11.60 7.52
N GLY A 55 10.98 10.32 7.86
CA GLY A 55 10.25 9.69 8.98
C GLY A 55 8.73 9.84 8.93
N THR A 56 8.17 10.30 7.80
CA THR A 56 6.77 10.67 7.72
C THR A 56 5.91 9.44 7.53
N VAL A 57 4.83 9.35 8.31
CA VAL A 57 3.78 8.33 8.18
C VAL A 57 2.48 9.00 7.77
N ARG A 58 1.83 8.48 6.74
CA ARG A 58 0.56 8.98 6.21
C ARG A 58 -0.46 7.87 6.20
N MET A 59 -1.58 8.13 6.86
CA MET A 59 -2.80 7.37 6.65
C MET A 59 -3.63 8.08 5.57
N ILE A 60 -3.99 7.36 4.52
CA ILE A 60 -4.69 7.90 3.35
C ILE A 60 -6.01 7.15 3.18
N GLU A 61 -7.13 7.87 3.25
CA GLU A 61 -8.42 7.38 2.79
C GLU A 61 -8.69 7.98 1.41
N ALA A 62 -8.93 7.13 0.41
CA ALA A 62 -9.20 7.55 -0.96
C ALA A 62 -10.61 7.12 -1.38
N ARG A 63 -11.30 8.00 -2.10
CA ARG A 63 -12.62 7.74 -2.69
C ARG A 63 -12.47 7.68 -4.21
N HIS A 64 -12.82 6.54 -4.78
CA HIS A 64 -12.71 6.24 -6.19
C HIS A 64 -14.10 6.31 -6.83
N GLN A 65 -14.30 7.25 -7.76
CA GLN A 65 -15.53 7.38 -8.54
C GLN A 65 -15.44 6.48 -9.78
N LEU A 66 -16.00 5.28 -9.71
CA LEU A 66 -15.81 4.25 -10.73
C LEU A 66 -16.46 4.64 -12.06
N ASP A 67 -17.64 5.28 -12.04
CA ASP A 67 -18.31 5.76 -13.27
C ASP A 67 -17.44 6.73 -14.06
N LYS A 68 -16.67 7.57 -13.36
CA LYS A 68 -15.75 8.52 -13.98
C LYS A 68 -14.45 7.83 -14.42
N LEU A 69 -13.95 6.87 -13.65
CA LEU A 69 -12.77 6.09 -14.01
C LEU A 69 -13.03 5.22 -15.26
N ASN A 70 -14.22 4.64 -15.40
CA ASN A 70 -14.65 3.88 -16.57
C ASN A 70 -14.56 4.69 -17.87
N GLN A 71 -14.75 6.01 -17.82
CA GLN A 71 -14.67 6.87 -19.02
C GLN A 71 -13.24 7.03 -19.54
N ILE A 72 -12.22 6.77 -18.72
CA ILE A 72 -10.81 7.03 -19.05
C ILE A 72 -9.91 5.81 -18.90
N SER A 73 -10.43 4.69 -18.41
CA SER A 73 -9.66 3.48 -18.16
C SER A 73 -9.76 2.48 -19.31
N SER A 74 -8.67 1.75 -19.54
CA SER A 74 -8.64 0.58 -20.43
C SER A 74 -9.19 -0.69 -19.76
N ILE A 75 -9.50 -0.62 -18.46
CA ILE A 75 -10.06 -1.72 -17.66
C ILE A 75 -11.51 -1.35 -17.34
N ASP A 76 -12.40 -2.32 -17.51
CA ASP A 76 -13.80 -2.20 -17.11
C ASP A 76 -13.92 -2.39 -15.59
N TYR A 77 -14.53 -1.43 -14.90
CA TYR A 77 -14.84 -1.51 -13.47
C TYR A 77 -16.31 -1.85 -13.19
N ALA A 78 -17.12 -2.15 -14.22
CA ALA A 78 -18.50 -2.59 -14.09
C ALA A 78 -18.65 -4.05 -13.62
#